data_AF-A0A838JK13-F1
#
_entry.id   AF-A0A838JK13-F1
#
_cell.length_a   1.000
_cell.length_b   1.000
_cell.length_c   1.000
_cell.angle_alpha   90.00
_cell.angle_beta   90.00
_cell.angle_gamma   90.00
#
_symmetry.space_group_name_H-M   'P 1'
#
loop_
_entity.id
_entity.type
_entity.pdbx_description
1 polymer ?
#
loop_
_entity_poly.entity_id
_entity_poly.type
_entity_poly.pdbx_seq_one_letter_code
_entity_poly.pdbx_strand_id
1 'polypeptide(L)'
;MKTLLSKLASTRLTFTLLVVLAVTVWVTHDQTAGSSWSIVAPMALLGLNLVAALLTHPRLRQGGLLLLHVALLGVLLLVGIGRLTHFDGRIEITEGNQFNVADVEVLGRGVWHNDRLADVRFVQGPFLVDYAPGLRRGHTTSFVQMTDRENNLQSSLVGDDQ
;
A
#
# COMPACT_ATOMS: atom_id res chain seq x y z
N MET A 1 6.29 -5.88 35.82
CA MET A 1 5.34 -5.63 34.71
C MET A 1 4.69 -4.25 34.73
N LYS A 2 4.11 -3.77 35.84
CA LYS A 2 3.45 -2.43 35.90
C LYS A 2 4.35 -1.26 35.47
N THR A 3 5.64 -1.32 35.76
CA THR A 3 6.64 -0.28 35.41
C THR A 3 7.03 -0.25 33.93
N LEU A 4 7.00 -1.39 33.24
CA LEU A 4 7.27 -1.44 31.80
C LEU A 4 6.06 -0.91 31.02
N LEU A 5 4.85 -1.32 31.39
CA LEU A 5 3.61 -0.79 30.80
C LEU A 5 3.48 0.73 31.01
N SER A 6 3.82 1.25 32.19
CA SER A 6 3.73 2.69 32.46
C SER A 6 4.76 3.50 31.66
N LYS A 7 5.96 2.95 31.42
CA LYS A 7 6.97 3.58 30.54
C LYS A 7 6.51 3.57 29.08
N LEU A 8 5.93 2.46 28.63
CA LEU A 8 5.39 2.34 27.27
C LEU A 8 4.21 3.26 27.03
N ALA A 9 3.41 3.58 28.05
CA ALA A 9 2.26 4.48 27.97
C ALA A 9 2.60 5.99 28.08
N SER A 10 3.89 6.35 28.02
CA SER A 10 4.34 7.73 28.20
C SER A 10 3.95 8.63 27.02
N THR A 11 3.40 9.80 27.31
CA THR A 11 3.10 10.84 26.31
C THR A 11 4.34 11.42 25.64
N ARG A 12 5.47 11.46 26.37
CA ARG A 12 6.76 11.88 25.79
C ARG A 12 7.18 10.92 24.68
N LEU A 13 6.98 9.62 24.90
CA LEU A 13 7.29 8.58 23.93
C LEU A 13 6.38 8.68 22.71
N THR A 14 5.09 8.94 22.90
CA THR A 14 4.15 9.21 21.80
C THR A 14 4.62 10.38 20.92
N PHE A 15 5.01 11.50 21.53
CA PHE A 15 5.51 12.67 20.79
C PHE A 15 6.80 12.35 20.03
N THR A 16 7.77 11.70 20.67
CA THR A 16 9.02 11.30 20.00
C THR A 16 8.74 10.39 18.82
N LEU A 17 7.87 9.38 18.99
CA LEU A 17 7.53 8.46 17.91
C LEU A 17 6.74 9.13 16.78
N LEU A 18 5.87 10.09 17.07
CA LEU A 18 5.18 10.89 16.05
C LEU A 18 6.16 11.72 15.23
N VAL A 19 7.14 12.36 15.88
CA VAL A 19 8.20 13.11 15.19
C VAL A 19 9.04 12.18 14.33
N VAL A 20 9.47 11.03 14.87
CA VAL A 20 10.21 10.02 14.10
C VAL A 20 9.38 9.55 12.91
N LEU A 21 8.09 9.24 13.10
CA LEU A 21 7.21 8.84 12.01
C LEU A 21 7.12 9.94 10.93
N ALA A 22 6.90 11.19 11.33
CA ALA A 22 6.82 12.32 10.39
C ALA A 22 8.11 12.49 9.59
N VAL A 23 9.28 12.41 10.24
CA VAL A 23 10.58 12.49 9.58
C VAL A 23 10.80 11.29 8.65
N THR A 24 10.46 10.07 9.07
CA THR A 24 10.62 8.88 8.22
C THR A 24 9.75 8.97 6.97
N VAL A 25 8.48 9.39 7.10
CA VAL A 25 7.59 9.60 5.95
C VAL A 25 8.15 10.68 5.03
N TRP A 26 8.61 11.82 5.59
CA TRP A 26 9.23 12.88 4.80
C TRP A 26 10.48 12.41 4.05
N VAL A 27 11.36 11.64 4.68
CA VAL A 27 12.60 11.17 4.02
C VAL A 27 12.31 10.09 2.97
N THR A 28 11.22 9.34 3.11
CA THR A 28 10.89 8.20 2.24
C THR A 28 9.87 8.52 1.16
N HIS A 29 9.27 9.71 1.15
CA HIS A 29 8.19 10.03 0.20
C HIS A 29 8.61 9.97 -1.28
N ASP A 30 9.85 10.34 -1.60
CA ASP A 30 10.40 10.32 -2.96
C ASP A 30 11.08 8.99 -3.33
N GLN A 31 11.24 8.08 -2.37
CA GLN A 31 11.94 6.82 -2.60
C GLN A 31 10.96 5.75 -3.07
N THR A 32 10.93 5.49 -4.37
CA THR A 32 10.16 4.41 -4.99
C THR A 32 10.57 3.02 -4.48
N ALA A 33 11.79 2.86 -3.97
CA ALA A 33 12.35 1.60 -3.45
C ALA A 33 12.68 1.65 -1.94
N GLY A 34 12.05 2.54 -1.18
CA GLY A 34 12.30 2.66 0.26
C GLY A 34 11.93 1.39 1.03
N SER A 35 12.84 0.86 1.85
CA SER A 35 12.57 -0.28 2.73
C SER A 35 11.34 -0.02 3.61
N SER A 36 10.30 -0.85 3.43
CA SER A 36 9.02 -0.73 4.13
C SER A 36 9.17 -0.71 5.67
N TRP A 37 10.28 -1.24 6.18
CA TRP A 37 10.56 -1.32 7.61
C TRP A 37 10.70 0.05 8.29
N SER A 38 11.17 1.07 7.57
CA SER A 38 11.41 2.41 8.12
C SER A 38 10.13 3.10 8.61
N ILE A 39 8.99 2.80 7.98
CA ILE A 39 7.67 3.34 8.36
C ILE A 39 6.93 2.38 9.29
N VAL A 40 7.01 1.07 9.01
CA VAL A 40 6.29 0.05 9.79
C VAL A 40 6.79 0.00 11.24
N ALA A 41 8.09 0.15 11.48
CA ALA A 41 8.66 0.11 12.82
C ALA A 41 8.12 1.22 13.76
N PRO A 42 8.19 2.52 13.41
CA PRO A 42 7.63 3.57 14.26
C PRO A 42 6.11 3.47 14.39
N MET A 43 5.39 3.03 13.34
CA MET A 43 3.95 2.77 13.43
C MET A 43 3.61 1.66 14.42
N ALA A 44 4.33 0.53 14.39
CA ALA A 44 4.11 -0.58 15.32
C ALA A 44 4.38 -0.14 16.77
N LEU A 45 5.45 0.61 17.00
CA LEU A 45 5.77 1.18 18.31
C LEU A 45 4.70 2.17 18.79
N LEU A 46 4.14 3.00 17.90
CA LEU A 46 3.01 3.89 18.22
C LEU A 46 1.76 3.10 18.58
N GLY A 47 1.44 2.03 17.84
CA GLY A 47 0.31 1.16 18.15
C GLY A 47 0.44 0.51 19.53
N LEU A 48 1.62 -0.01 19.84
CA LEU A 48 1.91 -0.59 21.16
C LEU A 48 1.85 0.46 22.29
N ASN A 49 2.39 1.67 22.05
CA ASN A 49 2.28 2.80 22.98
C ASN A 49 0.82 3.18 23.24
N LEU A 50 0.01 3.28 22.19
CA LEU A 50 -1.40 3.63 22.27
C LEU A 50 -2.20 2.57 23.04
N VAL A 51 -2.01 1.29 22.71
CA VAL A 51 -2.63 0.16 23.44
C VAL A 51 -2.24 0.20 24.92
N ALA A 52 -0.95 0.37 25.23
CA ALA A 52 -0.47 0.50 26.60
C ALA A 52 -1.14 1.69 27.31
N ALA A 53 -1.25 2.83 26.64
CA ALA A 53 -1.89 4.02 27.18
C ALA A 53 -3.38 3.80 27.48
N LEU A 54 -4.13 3.16 26.58
CA LEU A 54 -5.53 2.77 26.85
C LEU A 54 -5.62 1.79 28.02
N LEU A 55 -4.65 0.89 28.19
CA LEU A 55 -4.64 -0.10 29.27
C LEU A 55 -4.32 0.51 30.64
N THR A 56 -3.47 1.53 30.71
CA THR A 56 -2.98 2.09 31.98
C THR A 56 -3.66 3.39 32.41
N HIS A 57 -4.17 4.21 31.50
CA HIS A 57 -4.70 5.53 31.82
C HIS A 57 -6.24 5.56 31.74
N PRO A 58 -6.96 5.52 32.88
CA PRO A 58 -8.42 5.48 32.90
C PRO A 58 -9.07 6.77 32.33
N ARG A 59 -8.35 7.90 32.36
CA ARG A 59 -8.81 9.16 31.73
C ARG A 59 -9.03 9.03 30.23
N LEU A 60 -8.22 8.22 29.54
CA LEU A 60 -8.37 7.95 28.11
C LEU A 60 -9.60 7.09 27.77
N ARG A 61 -10.23 6.48 28.79
CA ARG A 61 -11.41 5.63 28.63
C ARG A 61 -12.74 6.37 28.77
N GLN A 62 -12.71 7.69 28.89
CA GLN A 62 -13.91 8.48 29.12
C GLN A 62 -14.61 8.84 27.81
N GLY A 63 -15.75 8.20 27.54
CA GLY A 63 -16.70 8.58 26.49
C GLY A 63 -16.06 8.76 25.11
N GLY A 64 -16.26 9.95 24.51
CA GLY A 64 -15.75 10.27 23.17
C GLY A 64 -14.23 10.21 23.04
N LEU A 65 -13.47 10.39 24.12
CA LEU A 65 -12.01 10.28 24.09
C LEU A 65 -11.57 8.84 23.83
N LEU A 66 -12.26 7.84 24.38
CA LEU A 66 -12.00 6.43 24.09
C LEU A 66 -12.24 6.16 22.61
N LEU A 67 -13.40 6.59 22.08
CA LEU A 67 -13.78 6.37 20.69
C LEU A 67 -12.73 6.95 19.73
N LEU A 68 -12.24 8.16 20.01
CA LEU A 68 -11.17 8.80 19.24
C LEU A 68 -9.90 7.95 19.20
N HIS A 69 -9.42 7.47 20.35
CA HIS A 69 -8.19 6.70 20.40
C HIS A 69 -8.35 5.30 19.79
N VAL A 70 -9.52 4.68 19.93
CA VAL A 70 -9.84 3.41 19.26
C VAL A 70 -9.89 3.60 17.74
N ALA A 71 -10.51 4.68 17.26
CA ALA A 71 -10.53 5.00 15.84
C ALA A 71 -9.11 5.27 15.31
N LEU A 72 -8.29 6.03 16.04
CA LEU A 72 -6.89 6.29 15.69
C LEU A 72 -6.07 4.99 15.64
N LEU A 73 -6.25 4.09 16.62
CA LEU A 73 -5.62 2.78 16.61
C LEU A 73 -6.08 1.96 15.40
N GLY A 74 -7.38 1.99 15.09
CA GLY A 74 -7.95 1.33 13.91
C GLY A 74 -7.31 1.82 12.62
N VAL A 75 -7.24 3.13 12.41
CA VAL A 75 -6.59 3.72 11.23
C VAL A 75 -5.11 3.32 11.16
N LEU A 76 -4.38 3.39 12.27
CA LEU A 76 -2.98 3.01 12.33
C LEU A 76 -2.78 1.53 11.94
N LEU A 77 -3.64 0.64 12.43
CA LEU A 77 -3.62 -0.79 12.07
C LEU A 77 -3.96 -1.01 10.59
N LEU A 78 -4.99 -0.33 10.06
CA LEU A 78 -5.35 -0.43 8.64
C LEU A 78 -4.20 0.00 7.74
N VAL A 79 -3.56 1.14 8.03
CA VAL A 79 -2.40 1.62 7.28
C VAL A 79 -1.23 0.64 7.41
N GLY A 80 -1.01 0.07 8.61
CA GLY A 80 0.04 -0.91 8.86
C GLY A 80 -0.16 -2.19 8.06
N ILE A 81 -1.39 -2.72 8.07
CA ILE A 81 -1.77 -3.90 7.28
C ILE A 81 -1.59 -3.59 5.79
N GLY A 82 -2.09 -2.46 5.30
CA GLY A 82 -1.91 -2.03 3.92
C GLY A 82 -0.43 -2.00 3.51
N ARG A 83 0.45 -1.43 4.35
CA ARG A 83 1.90 -1.45 4.12
C ARG A 83 2.52 -2.85 4.17
N LEU A 84 1.98 -3.78 4.95
CA LEU A 84 2.48 -5.16 4.99
C LEU A 84 1.98 -5.99 3.80
N THR A 85 0.86 -5.63 3.18
CA THR A 85 0.26 -6.38 2.06
C THR A 85 0.45 -5.76 0.68
N HIS A 86 0.95 -4.52 0.60
CA HIS A 86 1.11 -3.82 -0.69
C HIS A 86 2.12 -4.51 -1.61
N PHE A 87 1.94 -4.26 -2.90
CA PHE A 87 2.89 -4.54 -3.96
C PHE A 87 2.91 -3.36 -4.91
N ASP A 88 4.12 -2.94 -5.28
CA ASP A 88 4.39 -1.90 -6.24
C ASP A 88 5.41 -2.45 -7.24
N GLY A 89 5.06 -2.41 -8.51
CA GLY A 89 5.84 -3.02 -9.57
C GLY A 89 5.51 -2.40 -10.91
N ARG A 90 6.49 -2.46 -11.80
CA ARG A 90 6.40 -1.93 -13.15
C ARG A 90 6.77 -3.02 -14.14
N ILE A 91 6.08 -3.05 -15.27
CA ILE A 91 6.37 -3.94 -16.37
C ILE A 91 6.07 -3.22 -17.69
N GLU A 92 6.86 -3.53 -18.70
CA GLU A 92 6.59 -3.14 -20.08
C GLU A 92 6.27 -4.40 -20.89
N ILE A 93 5.14 -4.39 -21.59
CA ILE A 93 4.67 -5.53 -22.40
C ILE A 93 4.41 -5.00 -23.79
N THR A 94 5.05 -5.61 -24.79
CA THR A 94 4.83 -5.26 -26.18
C THR A 94 3.60 -5.96 -26.75
N GLU A 95 3.01 -5.38 -27.79
CA GLU A 95 1.88 -5.99 -28.51
C GLU A 95 2.21 -7.44 -28.96
N GLY A 96 1.26 -8.34 -28.76
CA GLY A 96 1.36 -9.76 -29.08
C GLY A 96 2.08 -10.60 -28.01
N ASN A 97 2.71 -9.98 -27.02
CA ASN A 97 3.42 -10.71 -25.97
C ASN A 97 2.54 -11.00 -24.76
N GLN A 98 2.80 -12.16 -24.15
CA GLN A 98 2.16 -12.59 -22.92
C GLN A 98 2.82 -11.91 -21.72
N PHE A 99 2.00 -11.56 -20.71
CA PHE A 99 2.49 -11.20 -19.39
C PHE A 99 3.37 -12.32 -18.82
N ASN A 100 4.54 -11.93 -18.35
CA ASN A 100 5.48 -12.80 -17.70
C ASN A 100 5.97 -12.14 -16.42
N VAL A 101 5.80 -12.82 -15.30
CA VAL A 101 6.18 -12.32 -13.97
C VAL A 101 7.68 -12.03 -13.86
N ALA A 102 8.52 -12.73 -14.64
CA ALA A 102 9.96 -12.51 -14.64
C ALA A 102 10.37 -11.14 -15.19
N ASP A 103 9.50 -10.50 -15.98
CA ASP A 103 9.74 -9.19 -16.59
C ASP A 103 9.23 -8.03 -15.71
N VAL A 104 8.66 -8.35 -14.55
CA VAL A 104 8.18 -7.35 -13.57
C VAL A 104 9.35 -6.83 -12.74
N GLU A 105 9.62 -5.54 -12.87
CA GLU A 105 10.50 -4.80 -11.95
C GLU A 105 9.73 -4.53 -10.65
N VAL A 106 10.12 -5.20 -9.57
CA VAL A 106 9.52 -5.00 -8.24
C VAL A 106 10.12 -3.75 -7.60
N LEU A 107 9.31 -2.71 -7.46
CA LEU A 107 9.72 -1.44 -6.84
C LEU A 107 9.58 -1.51 -5.32
N GLY A 108 8.51 -2.15 -4.83
CA GLY A 108 8.25 -2.28 -3.40
C GLY A 108 7.31 -3.45 -3.09
N ARG A 109 7.57 -4.15 -1.98
CA ARG A 109 6.72 -5.25 -1.55
C ARG A 109 6.63 -5.34 -0.04
N GLY A 110 5.41 -5.46 0.46
CA GLY A 110 5.15 -5.74 1.86
C GLY A 110 5.51 -7.19 2.23
N VAL A 111 5.92 -7.41 3.49
CA VAL A 111 6.38 -8.73 3.99
C VAL A 111 5.28 -9.79 3.94
N TRP A 112 4.00 -9.38 4.00
CA TRP A 112 2.84 -10.26 3.92
C TRP A 112 2.18 -10.29 2.54
N HIS A 113 2.78 -9.65 1.53
CA HIS A 113 2.26 -9.75 0.18
C HIS A 113 2.35 -11.18 -0.32
N ASN A 114 1.23 -11.72 -0.82
CA ASN A 114 1.18 -13.05 -1.39
C ASN A 114 1.50 -12.95 -2.88
N ASP A 115 2.64 -13.49 -3.29
CA ASP A 115 3.23 -13.35 -4.62
C ASP A 115 2.47 -14.17 -5.69
N ARG A 116 1.23 -13.77 -5.97
CA ARG A 116 0.30 -14.45 -6.88
C ARG A 116 0.34 -13.90 -8.30
N LEU A 117 1.33 -13.08 -8.62
CA LEU A 117 1.49 -12.53 -9.97
C LEU A 117 1.70 -13.64 -11.01
N ALA A 118 2.32 -14.76 -10.62
CA ALA A 118 2.50 -15.93 -11.49
C ALA A 118 1.16 -16.57 -11.93
N ASP A 119 0.06 -16.32 -11.22
CA ASP A 119 -1.27 -16.84 -11.57
C ASP A 119 -1.95 -15.97 -12.65
N VAL A 120 -1.45 -14.75 -12.88
CA VAL A 120 -2.00 -13.81 -13.86
C VAL A 120 -1.59 -14.23 -15.26
N ARG A 121 -2.57 -14.40 -16.14
CA ARG A 121 -2.36 -14.78 -17.54
C ARG A 121 -3.13 -13.85 -18.45
N PHE A 122 -2.41 -12.96 -19.12
CA PHE A 122 -2.97 -12.14 -20.19
C PHE A 122 -1.96 -11.92 -21.31
N VAL A 123 -2.46 -11.59 -22.49
CA VAL A 123 -1.68 -11.18 -23.66
C VAL A 123 -2.03 -9.74 -23.97
N GLN A 124 -1.00 -8.92 -24.18
CA GLN A 124 -1.17 -7.55 -24.62
C GLN A 124 -1.57 -7.56 -26.09
N GLY A 125 -2.80 -7.12 -26.37
CA GLY A 125 -3.32 -6.93 -27.71
C GLY A 125 -2.91 -5.57 -28.30
N PRO A 126 -3.50 -5.19 -29.44
CA PRO A 126 -3.23 -3.90 -30.06
C PRO A 126 -3.69 -2.75 -29.16
N PHE A 127 -3.13 -1.57 -29.37
CA PHE A 127 -3.61 -0.34 -28.77
C PHE A 127 -3.91 0.71 -29.85
N LEU A 128 -4.92 1.53 -29.58
CA LEU A 128 -5.39 2.61 -30.45
C LEU A 128 -5.16 3.93 -29.74
N VAL A 129 -4.61 4.90 -30.46
CA VAL A 129 -4.41 6.27 -29.97
C VAL A 129 -5.14 7.22 -30.90
N ASP A 130 -6.15 7.91 -30.37
CA ASP A 130 -6.87 8.92 -31.11
C ASP A 130 -6.06 10.23 -31.12
N TYR A 131 -5.72 10.73 -32.31
CA TYR A 131 -5.01 11.99 -32.46
C TYR A 131 -5.97 13.11 -32.88
N ALA A 132 -5.99 14.19 -32.10
CA ALA A 132 -6.69 15.42 -32.47
C ALA A 132 -5.85 16.24 -33.49
N PRO A 133 -6.47 17.18 -34.23
CA PRO A 133 -5.76 18.06 -35.15
C PRO A 133 -4.54 18.73 -34.48
N GLY A 134 -3.42 18.77 -35.21
CA GLY A 134 -2.14 19.23 -34.67
C GLY A 134 -1.34 18.16 -33.92
N LEU A 135 -1.58 16.87 -34.19
CA LEU A 135 -0.85 15.72 -33.59
C LEU A 135 -0.92 15.68 -32.06
N ARG A 136 -2.01 16.18 -31.49
CA ARG A 136 -2.22 16.15 -30.05
C ARG A 136 -2.79 14.78 -29.67
N ARG A 137 -2.08 14.04 -28.82
CA ARG A 137 -2.52 12.76 -28.28
C ARG A 137 -3.84 12.95 -27.52
N GLY A 138 -4.88 12.24 -27.96
CA GLY A 138 -6.16 12.08 -27.28
C GLY A 138 -6.21 10.75 -26.53
N HIS A 139 -7.37 10.09 -26.50
CA HIS A 139 -7.55 8.86 -25.74
C HIS A 139 -6.69 7.72 -26.28
N THR A 140 -6.11 6.95 -25.35
CA THR A 140 -5.44 5.70 -25.65
C THR A 140 -6.24 4.55 -25.08
N THR A 141 -6.50 3.59 -25.94
CA THR A 141 -7.23 2.37 -25.63
C THR A 141 -6.36 1.17 -25.92
N SER A 142 -6.34 0.20 -25.03
CA SER A 142 -5.53 -1.01 -25.11
C SER A 142 -6.45 -2.23 -25.04
N PHE A 143 -6.23 -3.21 -25.90
CA PHE A 143 -6.91 -4.49 -25.83
C PHE A 143 -6.07 -5.48 -25.03
N VAL A 144 -6.67 -6.11 -24.03
CA VAL A 144 -6.01 -7.12 -23.20
C VAL A 144 -6.79 -8.43 -23.32
N GLN A 145 -6.13 -9.49 -23.74
CA GLN A 145 -6.74 -10.82 -23.85
C GLN A 145 -6.44 -11.61 -22.59
N MET A 146 -7.48 -11.98 -21.86
CA MET A 146 -7.39 -12.77 -20.63
C MET A 146 -7.96 -14.15 -20.86
N THR A 147 -7.39 -15.15 -20.20
CA THR A 147 -7.95 -16.50 -20.17
C THR A 147 -8.78 -16.65 -18.90
N ASP A 148 -10.09 -16.87 -19.03
CA ASP A 148 -10.97 -17.13 -17.88
C ASP A 148 -10.68 -18.53 -17.30
N ARG A 149 -11.22 -18.83 -16.11
CA ARG A 149 -11.12 -20.14 -15.42
C ARG A 149 -11.61 -21.32 -16.28
N GLU A 150 -12.48 -21.05 -17.25
CA GLU A 150 -12.99 -22.03 -18.20
C GLU A 150 -12.13 -22.16 -19.47
N ASN A 151 -10.94 -21.54 -19.48
CA ASN A 151 -10.01 -21.48 -20.61
C ASN A 151 -10.56 -20.77 -21.86
N ASN A 152 -11.60 -19.95 -21.68
CA ASN A 152 -12.16 -19.10 -22.72
C ASN A 152 -11.33 -17.81 -22.83
N LEU A 153 -11.01 -17.39 -24.06
CA LEU A 153 -10.35 -16.11 -24.32
C LEU A 153 -11.39 -14.98 -24.24
N GLN A 154 -11.22 -14.09 -23.27
CA GLN A 154 -12.00 -12.85 -23.17
C GLN A 154 -11.10 -11.67 -23.51
N SER A 155 -11.53 -10.85 -24.46
CA SER A 155 -10.89 -9.58 -24.76
C SER A 155 -11.53 -8.50 -23.91
N SER A 156 -10.72 -7.78 -23.13
CA SER A 156 -11.14 -6.62 -22.35
C SER A 156 -10.49 -5.36 -22.91
N LEU A 157 -11.24 -4.26 -22.89
CA LEU A 157 -10.78 -2.95 -23.32
C LEU A 157 -10.37 -2.16 -22.08
N VAL A 158 -9.14 -1.65 -22.06
CA VAL A 158 -8.55 -0.89 -20.95
C VAL A 158 -8.04 0.43 -21.50
N GLY A 159 -8.38 1.57 -20.89
CA GLY A 159 -7.98 2.88 -21.41
C GLY A 159 -8.05 3.96 -20.35
N ASP A 160 -7.63 5.18 -20.70
CA ASP A 160 -7.50 6.31 -19.77
C ASP A 160 -8.82 6.73 -19.07
N ASP A 161 -9.98 6.24 -19.54
CA ASP A 161 -11.33 6.62 -19.04
C ASP A 161 -12.15 5.47 -18.44
N GLN A 162 -11.57 4.29 -18.17
CA GLN A 162 -12.28 3.14 -17.60
C GLN A 162 -11.59 2.53 -16.37
#